data_AF-A0A0W1LA80-F1
#
_entry.id   AF-A0A0W1LA80-F1
#
_cell.length_a   1.000
_cell.length_b   1.000
_cell.length_c   1.000
_cell.angle_alpha   90.00
_cell.angle_beta   90.00
_cell.angle_gamma   90.00
#
_symmetry.space_group_name_H-M   'P 1'
#
loop_
_entity.id
_entity.type
_entity.pdbx_description
1 polymer ?
#
loop_
_entity_poly.entity_id
_entity_poly.type
_entity_poly.pdbx_seq_one_letter_code
_entity_poly.pdbx_strand_id
1 'polypeptide(L)'
;MDNTDRFTAQLIPGPLQRARSLDLPSREAMLNRAPAVQQFWDTNKQLLKNAWSEWDENETSHLVMPDMSLLDSNLRNAVEQAWKDPAKESAVKALLEHVSPGVFQFQFFNPERLADLRAYLEAVVDAQIPLRPPYGIVLNRRGAMLDQRSEGFLAAPSFQVFYRELLNTYMRPIARMLFPEVMGYDSQTFGFSIQWQAGMDTSLRFHTDASAATLNINLNLPEEEFTGSEVDFYDKTTDKVNRLSFKPGTAMIHRGSEAHAAQPITSGKRANFVLWLYGEHGQIPMNNNQSHTADAYQRWTVPTAKKDKSAPF
;
A
#
# COMPACT_ATOMS: atom_id res chain seq x y z
N MET A 1 -36.61 -46.07 -31.50
CA MET A 1 -35.18 -45.78 -31.33
C MET A 1 -35.05 -44.27 -31.28
N ASP A 2 -35.27 -43.71 -30.09
CA ASP A 2 -35.06 -42.28 -29.84
C ASP A 2 -33.79 -42.16 -29.01
N ASN A 3 -32.70 -41.75 -29.65
CA ASN A 3 -31.45 -41.46 -28.97
C ASN A 3 -31.27 -39.94 -28.96
N THR A 4 -31.84 -39.29 -27.93
CA THR A 4 -31.55 -37.89 -27.62
C THR A 4 -30.52 -37.84 -26.49
N ASP A 5 -29.28 -38.15 -26.84
CA ASP A 5 -28.12 -37.81 -26.01
C ASP A 5 -27.98 -36.29 -25.98
N ARG A 6 -28.59 -35.66 -24.97
CA ARG A 6 -28.28 -34.28 -24.59
C ARG A 6 -26.86 -34.26 -24.05
N PHE A 7 -25.91 -33.90 -24.90
CA PHE A 7 -24.59 -33.43 -24.47
C PHE A 7 -24.79 -32.16 -23.64
N THR A 8 -24.92 -32.29 -22.33
CA THR A 8 -24.60 -31.21 -21.38
C THR A 8 -23.11 -30.95 -21.50
N ALA A 9 -22.71 -30.02 -22.37
CA ALA A 9 -21.39 -29.45 -22.32
C ALA A 9 -21.21 -28.86 -20.91
N GLN A 10 -20.34 -29.47 -20.10
CA GLN A 10 -19.93 -28.88 -18.83
C GLN A 10 -19.36 -27.49 -19.15
N LEU A 11 -20.10 -26.45 -18.78
CA LEU A 11 -19.63 -25.08 -18.85
C LEU A 11 -18.33 -25.01 -18.05
N ILE A 12 -17.22 -24.72 -18.73
CA ILE A 12 -15.93 -24.54 -18.08
C ILE A 12 -16.09 -23.36 -17.11
N PRO A 13 -15.87 -23.55 -15.81
CA PRO A 13 -15.95 -22.47 -14.82
C PRO A 13 -15.08 -21.26 -15.22
N GLY A 14 -15.61 -20.05 -15.03
CA GLY A 14 -14.87 -18.81 -15.24
C GLY A 14 -13.61 -18.72 -14.38
N PRO A 15 -12.62 -17.88 -14.74
CA PRO A 15 -11.39 -17.74 -13.96
C PRO A 15 -11.63 -17.42 -12.48
N LEU A 16 -12.66 -16.64 -12.13
CA LEU A 16 -13.04 -16.37 -10.74
C LEU A 16 -13.37 -17.66 -9.97
N GLN A 17 -14.27 -18.48 -10.51
CA GLN A 17 -14.65 -19.74 -9.86
C GLN A 17 -13.46 -20.71 -9.78
N ARG A 18 -12.62 -20.75 -10.82
CA ARG A 18 -11.40 -21.60 -10.82
C ARG A 18 -10.39 -21.15 -9.77
N ALA A 19 -10.20 -19.84 -9.59
CA ALA A 19 -9.29 -19.29 -8.60
C ALA A 19 -9.76 -19.58 -7.16
N ARG A 20 -11.06 -19.48 -6.90
CA ARG A 20 -11.68 -19.81 -5.59
C ARG A 20 -11.50 -21.29 -5.19
N SER A 21 -11.37 -22.17 -6.18
CA SER A 21 -11.17 -23.60 -5.97
C SER A 21 -9.70 -24.01 -5.81
N LEU A 22 -8.75 -23.06 -5.81
CA LEU A 22 -7.34 -23.38 -5.61
C LEU A 22 -7.05 -23.73 -4.15
N ASP A 23 -6.30 -24.81 -3.93
CA ASP A 23 -5.75 -25.15 -2.62
C ASP A 23 -4.57 -24.24 -2.29
N LEU A 24 -4.76 -23.29 -1.36
CA LEU A 24 -3.67 -22.42 -0.92
C LEU A 24 -2.58 -23.22 -0.20
N PRO A 25 -1.30 -22.85 -0.38
CA PRO A 25 -0.21 -23.39 0.44
C PRO A 25 -0.50 -23.20 1.94
N SER A 26 -0.09 -24.16 2.76
CA SER A 26 -0.31 -24.07 4.21
C SER A 26 0.40 -22.87 4.83
N ARG A 27 -0.11 -22.40 5.97
CA ARG A 27 0.53 -21.33 6.77
C ARG A 27 1.99 -21.63 7.06
N GLU A 28 2.29 -22.84 7.48
CA GLU A 28 3.65 -23.27 7.78
C GLU A 28 4.54 -23.23 6.54
N ALA A 29 4.05 -23.70 5.39
CA ALA A 29 4.79 -23.63 4.14
C ALA A 29 5.08 -22.18 3.73
N MET A 30 4.11 -21.28 3.86
CA MET A 30 4.29 -19.85 3.59
C MET A 30 5.30 -19.20 4.54
N LEU A 31 5.25 -19.51 5.84
CA LEU A 31 6.20 -18.99 6.84
C LEU A 31 7.63 -19.50 6.59
N ASN A 32 7.78 -20.76 6.22
CA ASN A 32 9.07 -21.40 5.92
C ASN A 32 9.57 -21.12 4.50
N ARG A 33 8.82 -20.35 3.70
CA ARG A 33 9.13 -20.05 2.28
C ARG A 33 9.44 -21.33 1.49
N ALA A 34 8.63 -22.37 1.70
CA ALA A 34 8.83 -23.64 1.01
C ALA A 34 8.77 -23.44 -0.51
N PRO A 35 9.60 -24.13 -1.33
CA PRO A 35 9.61 -23.97 -2.78
C PRO A 35 8.23 -24.14 -3.45
N ALA A 36 7.37 -24.98 -2.87
CA ALA A 36 6.00 -25.18 -3.35
C ALA A 36 5.14 -23.90 -3.29
N VAL A 37 5.41 -22.97 -2.37
CA VAL A 37 4.71 -21.68 -2.26
C VAL A 37 5.02 -20.81 -3.47
N GLN A 38 6.30 -20.72 -3.83
CA GLN A 38 6.74 -20.00 -5.02
C GLN A 38 6.09 -20.60 -6.27
N GLN A 39 6.17 -21.92 -6.40
CA GLN A 39 5.58 -22.65 -7.53
C GLN A 39 4.07 -22.40 -7.64
N PHE A 40 3.35 -22.35 -6.52
CA PHE A 40 1.92 -22.04 -6.50
C PHE A 40 1.63 -20.67 -7.10
N TRP A 41 2.31 -19.62 -6.64
CA TRP A 41 2.07 -18.26 -7.14
C TRP A 41 2.45 -18.11 -8.60
N ASP A 42 3.59 -18.69 -9.02
CA ASP A 42 4.06 -18.62 -10.41
C ASP A 42 3.10 -19.36 -11.36
N THR A 43 2.68 -20.57 -10.99
CA THR A 43 1.79 -21.40 -11.82
C THR A 43 0.41 -20.76 -11.97
N ASN A 44 -0.10 -20.12 -10.91
CA ASN A 44 -1.45 -19.54 -10.90
C ASN A 44 -1.51 -18.05 -11.27
N LYS A 45 -0.36 -17.41 -11.56
CA LYS A 45 -0.26 -15.96 -11.79
C LYS A 45 -1.30 -15.42 -12.78
N GLN A 46 -1.42 -16.04 -13.95
CA GLN A 46 -2.36 -15.56 -14.97
C GLN A 46 -3.82 -15.85 -14.59
N LEU A 47 -4.08 -16.99 -13.96
CA LEU A 47 -5.42 -17.35 -13.48
C LEU A 47 -5.91 -16.34 -12.43
N LEU A 48 -5.06 -16.02 -11.45
CA LEU A 48 -5.40 -15.06 -10.39
C LEU A 48 -5.62 -13.64 -10.96
N LYS A 49 -4.81 -13.20 -11.92
CA LYS A 49 -5.03 -11.92 -12.61
C LYS A 49 -6.39 -11.89 -13.31
N ASN A 50 -6.71 -12.93 -14.07
CA ASN A 50 -7.99 -13.01 -14.79
C ASN A 50 -9.18 -13.09 -13.81
N ALA A 51 -9.03 -13.79 -12.68
CA ALA A 51 -10.05 -13.86 -11.64
C ALA A 51 -10.33 -12.48 -11.02
N TRP A 52 -9.27 -11.70 -10.76
CA TRP A 52 -9.42 -10.33 -10.28
C TRP A 52 -10.08 -9.41 -11.30
N SER A 53 -9.75 -9.54 -12.60
CA SER A 53 -10.44 -8.79 -13.65
C SER A 53 -11.93 -9.14 -13.72
N GLU A 54 -12.27 -10.43 -13.74
CA GLU A 54 -13.67 -10.87 -13.73
C GLU A 54 -14.42 -10.39 -12.47
N TRP A 55 -13.79 -10.47 -11.30
CA TRP A 55 -14.38 -9.96 -10.05
C TRP A 55 -14.60 -8.44 -10.09
N ASP A 56 -13.61 -7.67 -10.51
CA ASP A 56 -13.70 -6.20 -10.56
C ASP A 56 -14.80 -5.71 -11.53
N GLU A 57 -14.95 -6.38 -12.67
CA GLU A 57 -16.04 -6.13 -13.62
C GLU A 57 -17.41 -6.43 -13.02
N ASN A 58 -17.55 -7.55 -12.30
CA ASN A 58 -18.79 -7.95 -11.65
C ASN A 58 -19.20 -6.99 -10.51
N GLU A 59 -18.24 -6.46 -9.76
CA GLU A 59 -18.51 -5.59 -8.61
C GLU A 59 -18.74 -4.11 -8.97
N THR A 60 -18.46 -3.71 -10.23
CA THR A 60 -18.58 -2.30 -10.68
C THR A 60 -19.98 -1.71 -10.49
N SER A 61 -21.01 -2.56 -10.45
CA SER A 61 -22.40 -2.12 -10.22
C SER A 61 -22.82 -2.14 -8.74
N HIS A 62 -21.99 -2.69 -7.85
CA HIS A 62 -22.35 -2.98 -6.45
C HIS A 62 -21.48 -2.24 -5.45
N LEU A 63 -20.24 -1.90 -5.81
CA LEU A 63 -19.27 -1.22 -4.95
C LEU A 63 -18.89 0.15 -5.50
N VAL A 64 -18.54 1.06 -4.59
CA VAL A 64 -17.83 2.29 -4.95
C VAL A 64 -16.39 1.88 -5.28
N MET A 65 -16.01 1.99 -6.55
CA MET A 65 -14.66 1.68 -6.98
C MET A 65 -13.67 2.73 -6.45
N PRO A 66 -12.50 2.32 -5.92
CA PRO A 66 -11.53 3.26 -5.39
C PRO A 66 -11.02 4.23 -6.45
N ASP A 67 -11.15 5.53 -6.18
CA ASP A 67 -10.66 6.60 -7.03
C ASP A 67 -10.15 7.78 -6.17
N MET A 68 -9.69 8.85 -6.82
CA MET A 68 -9.14 9.99 -6.09
C MET A 68 -10.18 10.79 -5.30
N SER A 69 -11.49 10.54 -5.47
CA SER A 69 -12.55 11.19 -4.68
C SER A 69 -12.54 10.74 -3.21
N LEU A 70 -11.87 9.63 -2.90
CA LEU A 70 -11.67 9.13 -1.54
C LEU A 70 -10.66 9.96 -0.74
N LEU A 71 -9.82 10.77 -1.40
CA LEU A 71 -8.80 11.58 -0.74
C LEU A 71 -9.38 12.85 -0.11
N ASP A 72 -8.69 13.38 0.89
CA ASP A 72 -9.01 14.67 1.50
C ASP A 72 -9.06 15.76 0.42
N SER A 73 -10.11 16.58 0.45
CA SER A 73 -10.34 17.58 -0.61
C SER A 73 -9.29 18.67 -0.62
N ASN A 74 -8.73 19.06 0.53
CA ASN A 74 -7.69 20.09 0.58
C ASN A 74 -6.40 19.55 -0.02
N LEU A 75 -6.02 18.32 0.34
CA LEU A 75 -4.87 17.63 -0.26
C LEU A 75 -5.03 17.49 -1.77
N ARG A 76 -6.17 16.95 -2.22
CA ARG A 76 -6.47 16.75 -3.64
C ARG A 76 -6.40 18.05 -4.43
N ASN A 77 -7.03 19.11 -3.94
CA ASN A 77 -7.01 20.42 -4.59
C ASN A 77 -5.59 21.00 -4.66
N ALA A 78 -4.82 20.93 -3.57
CA ALA A 78 -3.45 21.45 -3.54
C ALA A 78 -2.53 20.69 -4.52
N VAL A 79 -2.63 19.36 -4.54
CA VAL A 79 -1.88 18.49 -5.44
C VAL A 79 -2.27 18.73 -6.90
N GLU A 80 -3.56 18.84 -7.21
CA GLU A 80 -4.02 19.16 -8.56
C GLU A 80 -3.48 20.52 -9.05
N GLN A 81 -3.48 21.53 -8.18
CA GLN A 81 -2.93 22.84 -8.52
C GLN A 81 -1.41 22.80 -8.73
N ALA A 82 -0.68 22.00 -7.95
CA ALA A 82 0.76 21.83 -8.11
C ALA A 82 1.13 21.03 -9.37
N TRP A 83 0.29 20.08 -9.82
CA TRP A 83 0.46 19.45 -11.13
C TRP A 83 0.20 20.41 -12.29
N LYS A 84 -0.73 21.35 -12.15
CA LYS A 84 -1.00 22.39 -13.16
C LYS A 84 0.11 23.46 -13.20
N ASP A 85 0.61 23.83 -12.03
CA ASP A 85 1.68 24.81 -11.85
C ASP A 85 2.55 24.43 -10.64
N PRO A 86 3.70 23.76 -10.87
CA PRO A 86 4.59 23.30 -9.80
C PRO A 86 5.06 24.39 -8.83
N ALA A 87 5.04 25.67 -9.23
CA ALA A 87 5.33 26.77 -8.32
C ALA A 87 4.35 26.86 -7.12
N LYS A 88 3.17 26.22 -7.21
CA LYS A 88 2.15 26.18 -6.16
C LYS A 88 2.33 25.06 -5.13
N GLU A 89 3.41 24.29 -5.19
CA GLU A 89 3.66 23.18 -4.25
C GLU A 89 3.69 23.60 -2.77
N SER A 90 3.94 24.88 -2.49
CA SER A 90 3.88 25.45 -1.14
C SER A 90 2.50 25.26 -0.47
N ALA A 91 1.42 25.25 -1.25
CA ALA A 91 0.07 24.95 -0.75
C ALA A 91 -0.05 23.50 -0.29
N VAL A 92 0.65 22.56 -0.95
CA VAL A 92 0.73 21.17 -0.50
C VAL A 92 1.52 21.11 0.80
N LYS A 93 2.71 21.73 0.84
CA LYS A 93 3.56 21.77 2.04
C LYS A 93 2.83 22.34 3.26
N ALA A 94 1.96 23.33 3.09
CA ALA A 94 1.20 23.93 4.17
C ALA A 94 0.21 22.97 4.86
N LEU A 95 -0.17 21.87 4.20
CA LEU A 95 -1.04 20.83 4.78
C LEU A 95 -0.27 19.80 5.61
N LEU A 96 1.07 19.82 5.56
CA LEU A 96 1.93 18.83 6.19
C LEU A 96 2.51 19.36 7.50
N GLU A 97 2.13 18.72 8.60
CA GLU A 97 2.62 19.02 9.94
C GLU A 97 3.93 18.30 10.19
N HIS A 98 4.99 19.03 10.56
CA HIS A 98 6.26 18.43 10.99
C HIS A 98 6.14 17.98 12.46
N VAL A 99 6.09 16.67 12.68
CA VAL A 99 5.76 16.06 13.98
C VAL A 99 6.97 15.43 14.69
N SER A 100 8.04 15.14 13.95
CA SER A 100 9.34 14.67 14.44
C SER A 100 10.38 14.93 13.36
N PRO A 101 11.69 15.07 13.66
CA PRO A 101 12.71 15.25 12.62
C PRO A 101 12.58 14.22 11.50
N GLY A 102 12.34 14.70 10.28
CA GLY A 102 12.19 13.84 9.10
C GLY A 102 10.84 13.12 8.98
N VAL A 103 9.86 13.46 9.82
CA VAL A 103 8.53 12.84 9.85
C VAL A 103 7.46 13.92 9.73
N PHE A 104 6.55 13.74 8.78
CA PHE A 104 5.44 14.65 8.55
C PHE A 104 4.10 13.90 8.61
N GLN A 105 3.10 14.55 9.18
CA GLN A 105 1.74 14.02 9.33
C GLN A 105 0.75 14.91 8.58
N PHE A 106 -0.25 14.31 7.93
CA PHE A 106 -1.29 15.05 7.21
C PHE A 106 -2.54 14.20 6.95
N GLN A 107 -3.69 14.85 6.76
CA GLN A 107 -4.91 14.17 6.35
C GLN A 107 -4.78 13.72 4.89
N PHE A 108 -4.79 12.41 4.64
CA PHE A 108 -4.61 11.85 3.29
C PHE A 108 -5.94 11.42 2.69
N PHE A 109 -6.67 10.53 3.38
CA PHE A 109 -8.02 10.14 2.99
C PHE A 109 -9.06 11.05 3.64
N ASN A 110 -10.18 11.27 2.97
CA ASN A 110 -11.34 11.89 3.58
C ASN A 110 -11.96 10.90 4.60
N PRO A 111 -12.04 11.23 5.91
CA PRO A 111 -12.61 10.34 6.91
C PRO A 111 -14.03 9.87 6.60
N GLU A 112 -14.86 10.72 5.98
CA GLU A 112 -16.24 10.40 5.61
C GLU A 112 -16.34 9.40 4.45
N ARG A 113 -15.27 9.28 3.65
CA ARG A 113 -15.19 8.38 2.49
C ARG A 113 -14.39 7.11 2.79
N LEU A 114 -13.82 6.97 3.98
CA LEU A 114 -13.10 5.76 4.38
C LEU A 114 -14.01 4.52 4.38
N ALA A 115 -15.30 4.68 4.65
CA ALA A 115 -16.28 3.61 4.58
C ALA A 115 -16.34 2.96 3.19
N ASP A 116 -16.26 3.76 2.12
CA ASP A 116 -16.24 3.26 0.74
C ASP A 116 -15.00 2.40 0.47
N LEU A 117 -13.82 2.91 0.85
CA LEU A 117 -12.55 2.18 0.69
C LEU A 117 -12.54 0.89 1.54
N ARG A 118 -13.04 0.97 2.78
CA ARG A 118 -13.09 -0.18 3.69
C ARG A 118 -14.09 -1.23 3.18
N ALA A 119 -15.26 -0.82 2.68
CA ALA A 119 -16.21 -1.74 2.05
C ALA A 119 -15.58 -2.45 0.85
N TYR A 120 -14.86 -1.73 -0.01
CA TYR A 120 -14.13 -2.34 -1.13
C TYR A 120 -13.09 -3.36 -0.64
N LEU A 121 -12.27 -3.02 0.36
CA LEU A 121 -11.25 -3.93 0.89
C LEU A 121 -11.84 -5.14 1.63
N GLU A 122 -13.01 -5.01 2.27
CA GLU A 122 -13.73 -6.16 2.83
C GLU A 122 -14.28 -7.05 1.71
N ALA A 123 -14.85 -6.49 0.65
CA ALA A 123 -15.30 -7.26 -0.51
C ALA A 123 -14.15 -7.99 -1.22
N VAL A 124 -12.94 -7.40 -1.25
CA VAL A 124 -11.71 -8.09 -1.70
C VAL A 124 -11.39 -9.31 -0.84
N VAL A 125 -11.57 -9.23 0.48
CA VAL A 125 -11.39 -10.38 1.38
C VAL A 125 -12.47 -11.44 1.13
N ASP A 126 -13.72 -11.01 0.98
CA ASP A 126 -14.87 -11.89 0.75
C ASP A 126 -14.88 -12.50 -0.65
N ALA A 127 -14.11 -11.95 -1.60
CA ALA A 127 -13.94 -12.50 -2.93
C ALA A 127 -13.34 -13.91 -2.92
N GLN A 128 -12.61 -14.28 -1.86
CA GLN A 128 -11.93 -15.57 -1.69
C GLN A 128 -11.01 -15.95 -2.86
N ILE A 129 -10.49 -14.95 -3.57
CA ILE A 129 -9.43 -15.13 -4.55
C ILE A 129 -8.11 -15.16 -3.77
N PRO A 130 -7.22 -16.15 -4.00
CA PRO A 130 -5.94 -16.21 -3.29
C PRO A 130 -5.13 -14.91 -3.38
N LEU A 131 -4.83 -14.33 -2.22
CA LEU A 131 -3.96 -13.16 -2.04
C LEU A 131 -2.78 -13.52 -1.16
N ARG A 132 -1.60 -13.03 -1.54
CA ARG A 132 -0.39 -13.19 -0.73
C ARG A 132 -0.42 -12.15 0.39
N PRO A 133 -0.40 -12.55 1.67
CA PRO A 133 -0.30 -11.60 2.77
C PRO A 133 1.11 -11.00 2.81
N PRO A 134 1.28 -9.77 3.34
CA PRO A 134 2.61 -9.21 3.57
C PRO A 134 3.40 -10.08 4.55
N TYR A 135 4.69 -10.29 4.24
CA TYR A 135 5.60 -10.96 5.17
C TYR A 135 5.93 -10.04 6.36
N GLY A 136 6.14 -10.61 7.53
CA GLY A 136 6.74 -9.89 8.67
C GLY A 136 5.89 -9.80 9.93
N ILE A 137 4.58 -10.08 9.89
CA ILE A 137 3.73 -10.23 11.08
C ILE A 137 2.86 -11.46 10.85
N VAL A 138 3.22 -12.58 11.48
CA VAL A 138 2.80 -13.98 11.28
C VAL A 138 1.45 -14.17 10.57
N LEU A 139 1.46 -13.94 9.25
CA LEU A 139 0.35 -13.91 8.28
C LEU A 139 -0.84 -13.03 8.71
N ASN A 140 -0.77 -11.75 8.33
CA ASN A 140 -1.92 -10.87 8.39
C ASN A 140 -3.03 -11.35 7.45
N ARG A 141 -4.11 -11.90 7.98
CA ARG A 141 -5.18 -12.54 7.19
C ARG A 141 -6.01 -11.58 6.34
N ARG A 142 -5.89 -10.27 6.58
CA ARG A 142 -6.66 -9.22 5.88
C ARG A 142 -5.76 -8.20 5.18
N GLY A 143 -4.45 -8.46 5.17
CA GLY A 143 -3.50 -7.69 4.37
C GLY A 143 -3.31 -8.28 2.98
N ALA A 144 -2.88 -7.46 2.04
CA ALA A 144 -2.60 -7.84 0.67
C ALA A 144 -1.34 -7.14 0.16
N MET A 145 -0.55 -7.85 -0.65
CA MET A 145 0.44 -7.18 -1.51
C MET A 145 -0.28 -6.35 -2.56
N LEU A 146 0.16 -5.10 -2.78
CA LEU A 146 -0.52 -4.14 -3.67
C LEU A 146 0.26 -3.88 -4.96
N ASP A 147 1.59 -4.01 -4.96
CA ASP A 147 2.40 -3.80 -6.15
C ASP A 147 2.30 -4.99 -7.12
N GLN A 148 2.00 -4.72 -8.39
CA GLN A 148 1.84 -5.72 -9.46
C GLN A 148 3.03 -6.65 -9.72
N ARG A 149 4.20 -6.30 -9.19
CA ARG A 149 5.41 -7.13 -9.27
C ARG A 149 5.52 -8.15 -8.13
N SER A 150 4.67 -8.02 -7.12
CA SER A 150 4.58 -8.97 -6.01
C SER A 150 3.78 -10.19 -6.44
N GLU A 151 4.14 -11.36 -5.96
CA GLU A 151 3.32 -12.56 -6.08
C GLU A 151 1.98 -12.39 -5.38
N GLY A 152 0.90 -12.94 -5.96
CA GLY A 152 -0.43 -12.95 -5.33
C GLY A 152 -0.96 -11.57 -4.94
N PHE A 153 -0.54 -10.50 -5.63
CA PHE A 153 -1.01 -9.14 -5.39
C PHE A 153 -2.50 -8.97 -5.72
N LEU A 154 -3.10 -7.93 -5.16
CA LEU A 154 -4.46 -7.50 -5.51
C LEU A 154 -4.51 -6.99 -6.95
N ALA A 155 -4.82 -7.87 -7.90
CA ALA A 155 -4.73 -7.59 -9.34
C ALA A 155 -5.99 -6.97 -9.95
N ALA A 156 -6.95 -6.53 -9.14
CA ALA A 156 -8.16 -5.86 -9.60
C ALA A 156 -7.79 -4.60 -10.41
N PRO A 157 -8.22 -4.47 -11.68
CA PRO A 157 -7.84 -3.35 -12.54
C PRO A 157 -8.12 -1.97 -11.96
N SER A 158 -9.31 -1.75 -11.40
CA SER A 158 -9.70 -0.48 -10.76
C SER A 158 -8.74 -0.10 -9.62
N PHE A 159 -8.45 -1.07 -8.73
CA PHE A 159 -7.52 -0.87 -7.63
C PHE A 159 -6.09 -0.59 -8.11
N GLN A 160 -5.64 -1.26 -9.17
CA GLN A 160 -4.29 -1.05 -9.72
C GLN A 160 -4.14 0.33 -10.38
N VAL A 161 -5.22 0.91 -10.92
CA VAL A 161 -5.26 2.32 -11.34
C VAL A 161 -5.13 3.23 -10.11
N PHE A 162 -6.00 3.03 -9.11
CA PHE A 162 -6.00 3.79 -7.86
C PHE A 162 -4.64 3.79 -7.15
N TYR A 163 -4.06 2.60 -6.93
CA TYR A 163 -2.75 2.42 -6.31
C TYR A 163 -1.64 3.19 -7.02
N ARG A 164 -1.63 3.14 -8.37
CA ARG A 164 -0.64 3.86 -9.18
C ARG A 164 -0.81 5.36 -9.05
N GLU A 165 -2.04 5.87 -9.00
CA GLU A 165 -2.32 7.30 -8.81
C GLU A 165 -1.90 7.78 -7.42
N LEU A 166 -2.17 7.01 -6.35
CA LEU A 166 -1.69 7.35 -5.00
C LEU A 166 -0.17 7.56 -4.97
N LEU A 167 0.58 6.65 -5.58
CA LEU A 167 2.03 6.72 -5.60
C LEU A 167 2.57 7.79 -6.53
N ASN A 168 2.01 7.90 -7.74
CA ASN A 168 2.56 8.77 -8.78
C ASN A 168 2.14 10.22 -8.62
N THR A 169 0.87 10.45 -8.32
CA THR A 169 0.27 11.78 -8.30
C THR A 169 0.45 12.45 -6.94
N TYR A 170 0.51 11.66 -5.85
CA TYR A 170 0.55 12.18 -4.49
C TYR A 170 1.87 11.87 -3.79
N MET A 171 2.15 10.61 -3.45
CA MET A 171 3.27 10.27 -2.58
C MET A 171 4.61 10.75 -3.14
N ARG A 172 4.88 10.52 -4.43
CA ARG A 172 6.18 10.86 -5.04
C ARG A 172 6.53 12.34 -5.03
N PRO A 173 5.72 13.25 -5.61
CA PRO A 173 6.06 14.67 -5.57
C PRO A 173 6.12 15.22 -4.14
N ILE A 174 5.26 14.73 -3.23
CA ILE A 174 5.31 15.10 -1.80
C ILE A 174 6.64 14.64 -1.18
N ALA A 175 7.06 13.39 -1.40
CA ALA A 175 8.32 12.87 -0.87
C ALA A 175 9.52 13.67 -1.38
N ARG A 176 9.58 13.99 -2.68
CA ARG A 176 10.66 14.80 -3.26
C ARG A 176 10.70 16.23 -2.70
N MET A 177 9.54 16.80 -2.39
CA MET A 177 9.42 18.14 -1.81
C MET A 177 9.93 18.19 -0.37
N LEU A 178 9.66 17.14 0.42
CA LEU A 178 10.08 17.04 1.82
C LEU A 178 11.53 16.56 1.98
N PHE A 179 11.95 15.65 1.10
CA PHE A 179 13.21 14.91 1.17
C PHE A 179 13.91 15.00 -0.19
N PRO A 180 14.68 16.07 -0.46
CA PRO A 180 15.31 16.29 -1.76
C PRO A 180 16.18 15.13 -2.25
N GLU A 181 16.80 14.37 -1.36
CA GLU A 181 17.58 13.16 -1.64
C GLU A 181 16.77 11.98 -2.19
N VAL A 182 15.44 12.00 -2.10
CA VAL A 182 14.56 10.98 -2.71
C VAL A 182 14.59 11.07 -4.23
N MET A 183 14.89 12.25 -4.80
CA MET A 183 14.98 12.45 -6.24
C MET A 183 16.04 11.51 -6.84
N GLY A 184 15.62 10.64 -7.77
CA GLY A 184 16.48 9.62 -8.39
C GLY A 184 16.46 8.26 -7.70
N TYR A 185 15.85 8.15 -6.51
CA TYR A 185 15.65 6.91 -5.76
C TYR A 185 14.16 6.60 -5.56
N ASP A 186 13.33 6.89 -6.56
CA ASP A 186 11.88 6.85 -6.43
C ASP A 186 11.14 6.38 -7.69
N SER A 187 11.89 5.82 -8.64
CA SER A 187 11.37 5.22 -9.87
C SER A 187 10.56 3.96 -9.60
N GLN A 188 10.87 3.24 -8.54
CA GLN A 188 10.21 2.03 -8.10
C GLN A 188 9.25 2.30 -6.94
N THR A 189 8.29 1.41 -6.74
CA THR A 189 7.22 1.53 -5.75
C THR A 189 7.03 0.22 -5.01
N PHE A 190 6.56 0.21 -3.79
CA PHE A 190 6.10 -1.02 -3.16
C PHE A 190 4.98 -0.69 -2.21
N GLY A 191 4.08 -1.63 -1.97
CA GLY A 191 2.95 -1.36 -1.12
C GLY A 191 2.28 -2.63 -0.64
N PHE A 192 1.85 -2.59 0.61
CA PHE A 192 1.03 -3.63 1.21
C PHE A 192 -0.03 -3.00 2.11
N SER A 193 -1.16 -3.68 2.26
CA SER A 193 -2.12 -3.40 3.32
C SER A 193 -1.87 -4.34 4.51
N ILE A 194 -2.19 -3.85 5.71
CA ILE A 194 -2.00 -4.61 6.93
C ILE A 194 -3.08 -4.28 7.95
N GLN A 195 -3.54 -5.26 8.73
CA GLN A 195 -4.46 -5.09 9.85
C GLN A 195 -3.88 -5.64 11.17
N TRP A 196 -3.55 -4.76 12.10
CA TRP A 196 -3.14 -5.13 13.44
C TRP A 196 -4.35 -5.46 14.31
N GLN A 197 -4.21 -6.44 15.21
CA GLN A 197 -5.23 -6.82 16.18
C GLN A 197 -4.58 -7.22 17.51
N ALA A 198 -5.22 -6.87 18.62
CA ALA A 198 -4.77 -7.26 19.96
C ALA A 198 -4.64 -8.79 20.11
N GLY A 199 -3.61 -9.23 20.84
CA GLY A 199 -3.34 -10.66 21.07
C GLY A 199 -2.47 -11.34 20.00
N MET A 200 -2.04 -10.62 18.98
CA MET A 200 -1.01 -11.06 18.03
C MET A 200 0.34 -10.40 18.40
N ASP A 201 1.48 -11.02 18.07
CA ASP A 201 2.77 -10.31 18.16
C ASP A 201 2.80 -9.23 17.08
N THR A 202 2.42 -8.02 17.50
CA THR A 202 2.28 -6.86 16.62
C THR A 202 3.41 -5.85 16.82
N SER A 203 4.40 -6.18 17.65
CA SER A 203 5.50 -5.24 17.93
C SER A 203 6.55 -5.35 16.83
N LEU A 204 6.85 -4.22 16.20
CA LEU A 204 8.04 -4.12 15.36
C LEU A 204 9.10 -3.41 16.20
N ARG A 205 10.19 -4.12 16.48
CA ARG A 205 11.39 -3.53 17.09
C ARG A 205 11.88 -2.37 16.23
N PHE A 206 12.71 -1.50 16.80
CA PHE A 206 13.35 -0.43 16.04
C PHE A 206 14.02 -0.99 14.78
N HIS A 207 13.63 -0.43 13.64
CA HIS A 207 14.14 -0.76 12.33
C HIS A 207 14.11 0.48 11.44
N THR A 208 14.72 0.35 10.27
CA THR A 208 14.60 1.28 9.15
C THR A 208 13.97 0.55 7.99
N ASP A 209 13.28 1.27 7.11
CA ASP A 209 12.73 0.70 5.90
C ASP A 209 13.76 0.69 4.78
N ALA A 210 13.67 -0.33 3.92
CA ALA A 210 14.43 -0.38 2.67
C ALA A 210 13.77 0.49 1.60
N SER A 211 13.53 1.77 1.93
CA SER A 211 12.87 2.76 1.09
C SER A 211 13.63 4.08 1.09
N ALA A 212 13.48 4.87 0.03
CA ALA A 212 13.84 6.27 0.03
C ALA A 212 12.84 7.09 0.86
N ALA A 213 11.55 6.77 0.72
CA ALA A 213 10.47 7.32 1.51
C ALA A 213 9.41 6.25 1.81
N THR A 214 8.87 6.30 3.01
CA THR A 214 7.75 5.47 3.47
C THR A 214 6.56 6.38 3.77
N LEU A 215 5.37 5.95 3.34
CA LEU A 215 4.08 6.55 3.65
C LEU A 215 3.20 5.48 4.33
N ASN A 216 2.84 5.74 5.57
CA ASN A 216 1.96 4.88 6.36
C ASN A 216 0.62 5.59 6.58
N ILE A 217 -0.49 4.99 6.17
CA ILE A 217 -1.82 5.62 6.18
C ILE A 217 -2.78 4.78 7.00
N ASN A 218 -3.46 5.39 7.97
CA ASN A 218 -4.50 4.73 8.74
C ASN A 218 -5.83 4.68 7.96
N LEU A 219 -6.42 3.49 7.87
CA LEU A 219 -7.65 3.20 7.13
C LEU A 219 -8.87 2.97 8.04
N ASN A 220 -8.70 3.05 9.37
CA ASN A 220 -9.82 2.88 10.29
C ASN A 220 -10.91 3.93 10.05
N LEU A 221 -12.16 3.51 10.26
CA LEU A 221 -13.29 4.42 10.29
C LEU A 221 -13.25 5.31 11.53
N PRO A 222 -13.89 6.50 11.51
CA PRO A 222 -13.96 7.40 12.67
C PRO A 222 -14.40 6.73 13.98
N GLU A 223 -15.31 5.78 13.91
CA GLU A 223 -15.87 5.02 15.03
C GLU A 223 -15.05 3.79 15.45
N GLU A 224 -14.05 3.39 14.66
CA GLU A 224 -13.18 2.25 14.96
C GLU A 224 -12.02 2.68 15.86
N GLU A 225 -12.27 2.72 17.17
CA GLU A 225 -11.25 3.03 18.15
C GLU A 225 -10.29 1.85 18.41
N PHE A 226 -9.03 2.19 18.69
CA PHE A 226 -8.00 1.25 19.15
C PHE A 226 -7.07 1.95 20.15
N THR A 227 -6.39 1.17 20.98
CA THR A 227 -5.37 1.66 21.91
C THR A 227 -4.02 0.99 21.66
N GLY A 228 -2.93 1.69 21.97
CA GLY A 228 -1.59 1.25 21.57
C GLY A 228 -1.34 1.52 20.08
N SER A 229 -0.45 0.75 19.46
CA SER A 229 -0.09 0.90 18.03
C SER A 229 0.49 2.26 17.63
N GLU A 230 0.88 3.09 18.59
CA GLU A 230 1.65 4.29 18.30
C GLU A 230 2.98 3.90 17.63
N VAL A 231 3.53 4.81 16.83
CA VAL A 231 4.82 4.63 16.19
C VAL A 231 5.84 5.53 16.87
N ASP A 232 6.87 4.90 17.39
CA ASP A 232 8.01 5.54 18.02
C ASP A 232 9.04 5.88 16.95
N PHE A 233 9.39 7.16 16.81
CA PHE A 233 10.48 7.62 15.96
C PHE A 233 11.65 8.06 16.83
N TYR A 234 12.85 7.56 16.53
CA TYR A 234 14.06 7.93 17.27
C TYR A 234 14.68 9.20 16.69
N ASP A 235 14.73 10.25 17.51
CA ASP A 235 15.36 11.51 17.19
C ASP A 235 16.85 11.48 17.56
N LYS A 236 17.70 11.33 16.54
CA LYS A 236 19.16 11.31 16.67
C LYS A 236 19.75 12.63 17.18
N THR A 237 19.03 13.74 17.03
CA THR A 237 19.51 15.07 17.44
C THR A 237 19.33 15.32 18.93
N THR A 238 18.25 14.80 19.51
CA THR A 238 17.92 14.97 20.93
C THR A 238 18.12 13.72 21.78
N ASP A 239 18.42 12.57 21.15
CA ASP A 239 18.51 11.25 21.81
C ASP A 239 17.20 10.87 22.52
N LYS A 240 16.07 11.17 21.87
CA LYS A 240 14.72 10.93 22.41
C LYS A 240 13.86 10.13 21.44
N VAL A 241 12.81 9.54 21.99
CA VAL A 241 11.77 8.85 21.22
C VAL A 241 10.53 9.74 21.15
N ASN A 242 10.12 10.09 19.93
CA ASN A 242 8.89 10.80 19.64
C ASN A 242 7.81 9.78 19.29
N ARG A 243 6.83 9.61 20.19
CA ARG A 243 5.71 8.69 20.01
C ARG A 243 4.55 9.38 19.31
N LEU A 244 4.10 8.82 18.19
CA LEU A 244 3.06 9.41 17.34
C LEU A 244 1.89 8.44 17.12
N SER A 245 0.67 8.96 17.18
CA SER A 245 -0.57 8.20 16.98
C SER A 245 -1.22 8.52 15.63
N PHE A 246 -2.05 7.62 15.11
CA PHE A 246 -2.75 7.83 13.85
C PHE A 246 -4.22 8.12 14.08
N LYS A 247 -4.74 9.16 13.42
CA LYS A 247 -6.18 9.37 13.28
C LYS A 247 -6.70 8.72 11.98
N PRO A 248 -8.00 8.42 11.89
CA PRO A 248 -8.67 7.97 10.66
C PRO A 248 -8.24 8.77 9.42
N GLY A 249 -7.76 8.07 8.38
CA GLY A 249 -7.35 8.67 7.11
C GLY A 249 -6.07 9.51 7.14
N THR A 250 -5.44 9.67 8.30
CA THR A 250 -4.17 10.38 8.44
C THR A 250 -3.02 9.53 7.94
N ALA A 251 -2.10 10.17 7.23
CA ALA A 251 -0.84 9.57 6.82
C ALA A 251 0.35 10.15 7.60
N MET A 252 1.37 9.32 7.80
CA MET A 252 2.72 9.73 8.20
C MET A 252 3.68 9.40 7.08
N ILE A 253 4.44 10.39 6.62
CA ILE A 253 5.51 10.23 5.64
C ILE A 253 6.87 10.52 6.27
N HIS A 254 7.84 9.65 6.02
CA HIS A 254 9.20 9.79 6.53
C HIS A 254 10.22 9.18 5.56
N ARG A 255 11.50 9.47 5.77
CA ARG A 255 12.59 8.76 5.07
C ARG A 255 12.63 7.31 5.54
N GLY A 256 12.99 6.38 4.66
CA GLY A 256 13.18 4.99 5.09
C GLY A 256 14.28 4.83 6.14
N SER A 257 15.27 5.74 6.14
CA SER A 257 16.38 5.77 7.11
C SER A 257 16.00 6.29 8.50
N GLU A 258 14.77 6.77 8.71
CA GLU A 258 14.28 7.14 10.04
C GLU A 258 14.00 5.86 10.85
N ALA A 259 14.74 5.70 11.95
CA ALA A 259 14.61 4.55 12.82
C ALA A 259 13.29 4.63 13.60
N HIS A 260 12.46 3.61 13.48
CA HIS A 260 11.14 3.61 14.10
C HIS A 260 10.69 2.22 14.57
N ALA A 261 9.74 2.20 15.50
CA ALA A 261 9.17 1.00 16.10
C ALA A 261 7.65 1.14 16.23
N ALA A 262 6.91 0.06 15.99
CA ALA A 262 5.46 0.04 16.21
C ALA A 262 5.17 -0.56 17.58
N GLN A 263 4.45 0.19 18.42
CA GLN A 263 4.00 -0.30 19.72
C GLN A 263 2.95 -1.40 19.56
N PRO A 264 2.85 -2.35 20.52
CA PRO A 264 1.78 -3.34 20.51
C PRO A 264 0.41 -2.67 20.50
N ILE A 265 -0.53 -3.22 19.73
CA ILE A 265 -1.94 -2.86 19.85
C ILE A 265 -2.52 -3.58 21.06
N THR A 266 -3.18 -2.84 21.95
CA THR A 266 -3.69 -3.36 23.23
C THR A 266 -5.21 -3.55 23.23
N SER A 267 -5.93 -2.88 22.35
CA SER A 267 -7.35 -3.10 22.09
C SER A 267 -7.73 -2.68 20.66
N GLY A 268 -8.87 -3.17 20.16
CA GLY A 268 -9.37 -2.83 18.82
C GLY A 268 -8.57 -3.46 17.68
N LYS A 269 -8.72 -2.86 16.49
CA LYS A 269 -8.02 -3.25 15.26
C LYS A 269 -7.54 -2.01 14.54
N ARG A 270 -6.35 -2.09 13.94
CA ARG A 270 -5.79 -0.99 13.16
C ARG A 270 -5.46 -1.41 11.74
N ALA A 271 -6.11 -0.83 10.74
CA ALA A 271 -5.87 -1.14 9.34
C ALA A 271 -5.03 -0.03 8.68
N ASN A 272 -4.04 -0.41 7.87
CA ASN A 272 -3.13 0.53 7.24
C ASN A 272 -2.80 0.17 5.80
N PHE A 273 -2.49 1.19 5.01
CA PHE A 273 -1.56 1.04 3.88
C PHE A 273 -0.15 1.44 4.30
N VAL A 274 0.84 0.68 3.86
CA VAL A 274 2.25 1.03 3.95
C VAL A 274 2.79 1.03 2.53
N LEU A 275 3.28 2.18 2.10
CA LEU A 275 3.68 2.46 0.72
C LEU A 275 5.11 3.00 0.69
N TRP A 276 5.93 2.49 -0.22
CA TRP A 276 7.35 2.82 -0.34
C TRP A 276 7.68 3.37 -1.72
N LEU A 277 8.64 4.28 -1.76
CA LEU A 277 9.39 4.68 -2.94
C LEU A 277 10.83 4.22 -2.79
N TYR A 278 11.43 3.72 -3.87
CA TYR A 278 12.83 3.33 -3.92
C TYR A 278 13.35 3.39 -5.37
N GLY A 279 14.66 3.32 -5.56
CA GLY A 279 15.34 3.36 -6.85
C GLY A 279 15.38 2.01 -7.54
N GLU A 280 15.90 1.98 -8.77
CA GLU A 280 16.08 0.75 -9.54
C GLU A 280 16.91 -0.26 -8.73
N HIS A 281 16.55 -1.53 -8.83
CA HIS A 281 17.25 -2.64 -8.17
C HIS A 281 17.35 -2.51 -6.63
N GLY A 282 16.37 -1.83 -6.00
CA GLY A 282 16.32 -1.69 -4.55
C GLY A 282 17.19 -0.56 -3.98
N GLN A 283 17.70 0.34 -4.82
CA GLN A 283 18.54 1.44 -4.36
C GLN A 283 17.79 2.42 -3.44
N ILE A 284 18.47 2.92 -2.42
CA ILE A 284 17.97 3.96 -1.51
C ILE A 284 19.05 5.05 -1.35
N PRO A 285 18.68 6.29 -0.99
CA PRO A 285 19.63 7.37 -0.78
C PRO A 285 20.63 7.01 0.31
N MET A 286 21.93 7.21 0.04
CA MET A 286 22.98 7.13 1.07
C MET A 286 23.14 8.47 1.77
N ASN A 287 23.38 8.47 3.09
CA ASN A 287 23.50 9.67 3.93
C ASN A 287 24.55 10.70 3.48
N ASN A 288 25.44 10.38 2.54
CA ASN A 288 26.56 11.21 2.09
C ASN A 288 26.42 11.77 0.66
N ASN A 289 25.33 11.47 -0.06
CA ASN A 289 25.17 12.05 -1.39
C ASN A 289 24.74 13.51 -1.28
N GLN A 290 25.49 14.39 -1.94
CA GLN A 290 25.10 15.79 -2.13
C GLN A 290 23.69 15.79 -2.72
N SER A 291 22.73 16.27 -1.93
CA SER A 291 21.37 16.38 -2.38
C SER A 291 21.33 17.44 -3.48
N HIS A 292 21.12 17.00 -4.73
CA HIS A 292 20.82 17.92 -5.81
C HIS A 292 19.41 18.44 -5.57
N THR A 293 19.31 19.69 -5.11
CA THR A 293 18.03 20.37 -4.96
C THR A 293 17.39 20.55 -6.33
N ALA A 294 16.51 19.63 -6.70
CA ALA A 294 15.65 19.77 -7.86
C ALA A 294 14.75 21.00 -7.69
N ASP A 295 14.33 21.65 -8.77
CA ASP A 295 13.27 22.66 -8.70
C ASP A 295 11.88 22.00 -8.64
N ALA A 296 10.83 22.81 -8.46
CA ALA A 296 9.47 22.28 -8.38
C ALA A 296 9.04 21.58 -9.69
N TYR A 297 9.41 22.12 -10.85
CA TYR A 297 9.06 21.52 -12.13
C TYR A 297 9.71 20.14 -12.33
N GLN A 298 10.89 19.92 -11.77
CA GLN A 298 11.52 18.60 -11.73
C GLN A 298 10.85 17.65 -10.73
N ARG A 299 10.44 18.16 -9.55
CA ARG A 299 9.77 17.34 -8.52
C ARG A 299 8.43 16.79 -8.98
N TRP A 300 7.61 17.63 -9.62
CA TRP A 300 6.26 17.33 -10.08
C TRP A 300 6.26 16.65 -11.46
N THR A 301 6.97 15.52 -11.54
CA THR A 301 7.09 14.68 -12.74
C THR A 301 6.93 13.21 -12.38
N VAL A 302 6.54 12.40 -13.36
CA VAL A 302 6.57 10.93 -13.23
C VAL A 302 7.86 10.40 -13.86
N PRO A 303 8.67 9.60 -13.14
CA PRO A 303 9.85 8.95 -13.70
C PRO A 303 9.51 8.13 -14.95
N THR A 304 10.40 8.15 -15.94
CA THR A 304 10.29 7.36 -17.17
C THR A 304 11.00 6.01 -17.09
N ALA A 305 11.78 5.78 -16.01
CA ALA A 305 12.48 4.53 -15.77
C ALA A 305 11.52 3.34 -15.74
N LYS A 306 11.95 2.22 -16.31
CA LYS A 306 11.15 0.99 -16.32
C LYS A 306 11.06 0.43 -14.92
N LYS A 307 9.91 -0.14 -14.58
CA LYS A 307 9.77 -0.89 -13.33
C LYS A 307 10.60 -2.16 -13.40
N ASP A 308 11.22 -2.51 -12.27
CA ASP A 308 11.92 -3.79 -12.11
C ASP A 308 10.97 -4.98 -12.32
N LYS A 309 11.52 -6.18 -12.52
CA LYS A 309 10.70 -7.40 -12.70
C LYS A 309 10.06 -7.90 -11.40
N SER A 310 10.62 -7.53 -10.25
CA SER A 310 10.16 -7.88 -8.92
C SER A 310 10.06 -6.63 -8.04
N ALA A 311 9.25 -6.72 -6.99
CA ALA A 311 9.27 -5.79 -5.87
C ALA A 311 10.02 -6.42 -4.68
N PRO A 312 10.38 -5.66 -3.64
CA PRO A 312 10.86 -6.22 -2.39
C PRO A 312 9.86 -7.23 -1.80
N PHE A 313 10.38 -8.36 -1.32
CA PHE A 313 9.67 -9.44 -0.59
C PHE A 313 8.75 -10.39 -1.40
#